data_AF-A0A4Q4SAY5-F1
#
_entry.id   AF-A0A4Q4SAY5-F1
#
_cell.length_a   1.000
_cell.length_b   1.000
_cell.length_c   1.000
_cell.angle_alpha   90.00
_cell.angle_beta   90.00
_cell.angle_gamma   90.00
#
_symmetry.space_group_name_H-M   'P 1'
#
loop_
_entity.id
_entity.type
_entity.pdbx_description
1 polymer ?
#
loop_
_entity_poly.entity_id
_entity_poly.type
_entity_poly.pdbx_seq_one_letter_code
_entity_poly.pdbx_strand_id
1 'polypeptide(L)'
;MSRRTSSDQGDGGPSVLERIKALHDHNELFTMIAEFPQAGIHNTFPEEWALAIAYAESEVYRCRRALECFQRKNIQSKEPNPSEDEYKNIMDDFLNAMLLLGRIVEASRKMSSSTPPSKKSMDRYRIFSRVEKSGIRGANGEMASMYGQMGEPIPFYLATVNDEDLQPMARFISEWLLDPLVDYILAPPRDLLLKLPMYKSKYPVESKESRRRIFNTKTVSAVAETCVYTLAILILVAPIATFTVVEEQSLRIIIMPLFCLVLVVSAQLMGSDAMPLYTLVVA
;
A
#
# COMPACT_ATOMS: atom_id res chain seq x y z
N MET A 1 -46.03 -24.33 -2.31
CA MET A 1 -45.56 -24.16 -0.92
C MET A 1 -44.68 -25.34 -0.55
N SER A 2 -43.38 -25.13 -0.41
CA SER A 2 -42.52 -25.80 0.57
C SER A 2 -41.11 -25.23 0.41
N ARG A 3 -40.85 -24.12 1.12
CA ARG A 3 -39.50 -23.59 1.32
C ARG A 3 -38.72 -24.65 2.07
N ARG A 4 -37.71 -25.24 1.44
CA ARG A 4 -36.58 -25.83 2.18
C ARG A 4 -35.56 -24.72 2.39
N THR A 5 -35.74 -24.00 3.48
CA THR A 5 -34.66 -23.32 4.19
C THR A 5 -33.79 -24.40 4.81
N SER A 6 -32.77 -24.86 4.09
CA SER A 6 -31.62 -25.52 4.72
C SER A 6 -30.61 -24.43 5.01
N SER A 7 -30.75 -23.86 6.21
CA SER A 7 -29.68 -23.17 6.91
C SER A 7 -28.55 -24.17 7.17
N ASP A 8 -27.64 -24.33 6.22
CA ASP A 8 -26.27 -24.78 6.49
C ASP A 8 -25.53 -23.60 7.13
N GLN A 9 -25.85 -23.36 8.40
CA GLN A 9 -24.94 -22.68 9.32
C GLN A 9 -24.07 -23.79 9.91
N GLY A 10 -22.94 -24.08 9.26
CA GLY A 10 -21.99 -25.07 9.74
C GLY A 10 -20.60 -24.69 9.31
N ASP A 11 -19.84 -24.11 10.24
CA ASP A 11 -18.37 -24.16 10.46
C ASP A 11 -17.39 -24.03 9.28
N GLY A 12 -17.88 -23.85 8.06
CA GLY A 12 -17.13 -23.72 6.83
C GLY A 12 -17.22 -22.30 6.33
N GLY A 13 -16.08 -21.74 5.93
CA GLY A 13 -16.03 -20.47 5.21
C GLY A 13 -16.88 -20.46 3.94
N PRO A 14 -16.88 -19.36 3.18
CA PRO A 14 -17.76 -19.19 2.02
C PRO A 14 -17.65 -20.34 1.02
N SER A 15 -18.80 -20.85 0.57
CA SER A 15 -18.88 -21.83 -0.51
C SER A 15 -18.21 -21.29 -1.79
N VAL A 16 -17.80 -22.19 -2.69
CA VAL A 16 -17.19 -21.79 -3.97
C VAL A 16 -18.12 -20.88 -4.76
N LEU A 17 -19.43 -21.19 -4.78
CA LEU A 17 -20.43 -20.37 -5.46
C LEU A 17 -20.52 -18.96 -4.86
N GLU A 18 -20.47 -18.83 -3.54
CA GLU A 18 -20.46 -17.53 -2.86
C GLU A 18 -19.20 -16.73 -3.20
N ARG A 19 -18.03 -17.38 -3.26
CA ARG A 19 -16.78 -16.71 -3.66
C ARG A 19 -16.82 -16.23 -5.10
N ILE A 20 -17.34 -17.04 -6.03
CA ILE A 20 -17.51 -16.64 -7.44
C ILE A 20 -18.48 -15.46 -7.55
N LYS A 21 -19.61 -15.51 -6.84
CA LYS A 21 -20.57 -14.38 -6.80
C LYS A 21 -19.92 -13.13 -6.22
N ALA A 22 -19.18 -13.25 -5.13
CA ALA A 22 -18.48 -12.14 -4.52
C ALA A 22 -17.49 -11.48 -5.50
N LEU A 23 -16.71 -12.27 -6.24
CA LEU A 23 -15.84 -11.74 -7.30
C LEU A 23 -16.63 -11.04 -8.41
N HIS A 24 -17.72 -11.65 -8.88
CA HIS A 24 -18.53 -11.08 -9.94
C HIS A 24 -19.19 -9.75 -9.52
N ASP A 25 -19.74 -9.69 -8.30
CA ASP A 25 -20.48 -8.54 -7.78
C ASP A 25 -19.60 -7.32 -7.48
N HIS A 26 -18.28 -7.53 -7.36
CA HIS A 26 -17.27 -6.49 -7.08
C HIS A 26 -16.49 -6.05 -8.31
N ASN A 27 -16.99 -6.28 -9.53
CA ASN A 27 -16.30 -5.87 -10.76
C ASN A 27 -16.01 -4.34 -10.83
N GLU A 28 -16.89 -3.52 -10.25
CA GLU A 28 -16.67 -2.07 -10.14
C GLU A 28 -15.48 -1.73 -9.22
N LEU A 29 -15.29 -2.48 -8.13
CA LEU A 29 -14.13 -2.35 -7.25
C LEU A 29 -12.85 -2.68 -8.02
N PHE A 30 -12.83 -3.77 -8.79
CA PHE A 30 -11.67 -4.14 -9.59
C PHE A 30 -11.34 -3.12 -10.67
N THR A 31 -12.36 -2.55 -11.31
CA THR A 31 -12.19 -1.47 -12.28
C THR A 31 -11.59 -0.23 -11.61
N MET A 32 -12.08 0.13 -10.42
CA MET A 32 -11.55 1.25 -9.63
C MET A 32 -10.08 1.02 -9.24
N ILE A 33 -9.72 -0.18 -8.77
CA ILE A 33 -8.34 -0.52 -8.42
C ILE A 33 -7.45 -0.55 -9.66
N ALA A 34 -7.94 -1.02 -10.81
CA ALA A 34 -7.18 -0.99 -12.05
C ALA A 34 -6.93 0.44 -12.55
N GLU A 35 -7.90 1.34 -12.39
CA GLU A 35 -7.76 2.77 -12.68
C GLU A 35 -6.82 3.48 -11.68
N PHE A 36 -6.85 3.06 -10.41
CA PHE A 36 -6.07 3.65 -9.32
C PHE A 36 -5.53 2.59 -8.35
N PRO A 37 -4.39 1.94 -8.69
CA PRO A 37 -3.86 0.81 -7.93
C PRO A 37 -3.54 1.11 -6.47
N GLN A 38 -3.25 2.38 -6.15
CA GLN A 38 -2.98 2.85 -4.79
C GLN A 38 -4.19 2.68 -3.86
N ALA A 39 -5.43 2.73 -4.37
CA ALA A 39 -6.63 2.45 -3.58
C ALA A 39 -6.95 0.95 -3.45
N GLY A 40 -6.10 0.06 -3.96
CA GLY A 40 -6.18 -1.35 -3.62
C GLY A 40 -5.90 -1.53 -2.12
N ILE A 41 -6.80 -2.20 -1.41
CA ILE A 41 -6.64 -2.47 0.03
C ILE A 41 -6.63 -3.97 0.25
N HIS A 42 -5.72 -4.45 1.08
CA HIS A 42 -5.58 -5.84 1.46
C HIS A 42 -5.36 -6.00 2.97
N ASN A 43 -5.49 -7.23 3.45
CA ASN A 43 -5.22 -7.58 4.84
C ASN A 43 -3.71 -7.87 5.01
N THR A 44 -3.14 -7.48 6.15
CA THR A 44 -1.75 -7.75 6.53
C THR A 44 -1.61 -9.05 7.33
N PHE A 45 -2.72 -9.65 7.77
CA PHE A 45 -2.80 -10.93 8.47
C PHE A 45 -1.81 -11.07 9.66
N PRO A 46 -1.77 -10.08 10.58
CA PRO A 46 -0.74 -10.03 11.61
C PRO A 46 -0.80 -11.22 12.58
N GLU A 47 -2.02 -11.66 12.94
CA GLU A 47 -2.23 -12.79 13.83
C GLU A 47 -1.88 -14.12 13.15
N GLU A 48 -2.28 -14.28 11.89
CA GLU A 48 -1.99 -15.48 11.11
C GLU A 48 -0.49 -15.61 10.82
N TRP A 49 0.23 -14.51 10.62
CA TRP A 49 1.68 -14.53 10.54
C TRP A 49 2.32 -14.99 11.85
N ALA A 50 1.84 -14.50 13.01
CA ALA A 50 2.35 -14.94 14.30
C ALA A 50 2.13 -16.46 14.51
N LEU A 51 0.95 -16.97 14.13
CA LEU A 51 0.66 -18.41 14.15
C LEU A 51 1.57 -19.20 13.20
N ALA A 52 1.78 -18.72 11.98
CA ALA A 52 2.64 -19.37 10.99
C ALA A 52 4.11 -19.42 11.43
N ILE A 53 4.60 -18.35 12.07
CA ILE A 53 5.96 -18.29 12.63
C ILE A 53 6.10 -19.32 13.75
N ALA A 54 5.19 -19.33 14.72
CA ALA A 54 5.23 -20.28 15.84
C ALA A 54 5.20 -21.74 15.36
N TYR A 55 4.37 -22.03 14.34
CA TYR A 55 4.35 -23.35 13.71
C TYR A 55 5.70 -23.70 13.05
N ALA A 56 6.25 -22.80 12.24
CA ALA A 56 7.52 -23.03 11.55
C ALA A 56 8.70 -23.20 12.53
N GLU A 57 8.73 -22.44 13.63
CA GLU A 57 9.69 -22.64 14.72
C GLU A 57 9.56 -24.03 15.34
N SER A 58 8.32 -24.49 15.59
CA SER A 58 8.07 -25.82 16.14
C SER A 58 8.61 -26.95 15.24
N GLU A 59 8.48 -26.78 13.91
CA GLU A 59 9.01 -27.71 12.92
C GLU A 59 10.54 -27.70 12.89
N VAL A 60 11.18 -26.54 13.00
CA VAL A 60 12.64 -26.43 13.14
C VAL A 60 13.11 -27.20 14.38
N TYR A 61 12.44 -27.03 15.52
CA TYR A 61 12.77 -27.78 16.74
C TYR A 61 12.54 -29.29 16.58
N ARG A 62 11.48 -29.70 15.88
CA ARG A 62 11.22 -31.12 15.58
C ARG A 62 12.35 -31.73 14.74
N CYS A 63 12.71 -31.09 13.63
CA CYS A 63 13.78 -31.57 12.75
C CYS A 63 15.14 -31.55 13.45
N ARG A 64 15.43 -30.53 14.28
CA ARG A 64 16.64 -30.49 15.10
C ARG A 64 16.73 -31.68 16.04
N ARG A 65 15.65 -32.02 16.75
CA ARG A 65 15.64 -33.19 17.65
C ARG A 65 15.87 -34.50 16.88
N ALA A 66 15.28 -34.65 15.69
CA ALA A 66 15.51 -35.81 14.83
C ALA A 66 17.00 -35.93 14.42
N LEU A 67 17.62 -34.81 14.02
CA LEU A 67 19.04 -34.73 13.72
C LEU A 67 19.91 -35.09 14.93
N GLU A 68 19.62 -34.53 16.10
CA GLU A 68 20.35 -34.85 17.33
C GLU A 68 20.21 -36.35 17.71
N CYS A 69 19.01 -36.93 17.55
CA CYS A 69 18.79 -38.36 17.75
C CYS A 69 19.60 -39.21 16.78
N PHE A 70 19.62 -38.85 15.49
CA PHE A 70 20.42 -39.52 14.47
C PHE A 70 21.92 -39.43 14.79
N GLN A 71 22.43 -38.25 15.14
CA GLN A 71 23.83 -38.05 15.53
C GLN A 71 24.20 -38.91 16.74
N ARG A 72 23.39 -38.87 17.81
CA ARG A 72 23.64 -39.67 19.02
C ARG A 72 23.66 -41.17 18.72
N LYS A 73 22.70 -41.66 17.93
CA LYS A 73 22.62 -43.07 17.52
C LYS A 73 23.87 -43.50 16.75
N ASN A 74 24.31 -42.70 15.79
CA ASN A 74 25.44 -43.06 14.93
C ASN A 74 26.81 -42.89 15.61
N ILE A 75 26.96 -41.95 16.55
CA ILE A 75 28.18 -41.82 17.36
C ILE A 75 28.34 -42.99 18.35
N GLN A 76 27.23 -43.50 18.89
CA GLN A 76 27.22 -44.62 19.84
C GLN A 76 27.17 -46.00 19.18
N SER A 77 26.82 -46.05 17.89
CA SER A 77 26.75 -47.30 17.13
C SER A 77 28.15 -47.87 16.88
N LYS A 78 28.26 -49.19 16.92
CA LYS A 78 29.46 -49.92 16.47
C LYS A 78 29.45 -50.19 14.96
N GLU A 79 28.38 -49.79 14.26
CA GLU A 79 28.30 -49.96 12.81
C GLU A 79 29.26 -49.00 12.10
N PRO A 80 30.03 -49.50 11.11
CA PRO A 80 31.16 -48.77 10.57
C PRO A 80 30.78 -47.58 9.68
N ASN A 81 29.55 -47.50 9.15
CA ASN A 81 29.11 -46.41 8.29
C ASN A 81 27.62 -46.06 8.50
N PRO A 82 27.29 -44.80 8.83
CA PRO A 82 25.91 -44.28 8.81
C PRO A 82 25.31 -44.37 7.40
N SER A 83 23.98 -44.53 7.32
CA SER A 83 23.28 -44.41 6.03
C SER A 83 23.35 -42.97 5.51
N GLU A 84 23.97 -42.80 4.34
CA GLU A 84 24.08 -41.51 3.66
C GLU A 84 22.70 -40.97 3.23
N ASP A 85 21.83 -41.85 2.76
CA ASP A 85 20.45 -41.50 2.38
C ASP A 85 19.64 -41.03 3.60
N GLU A 86 19.76 -41.72 4.75
CA GLU A 86 19.08 -41.31 5.99
C GLU A 86 19.60 -39.95 6.49
N TYR A 87 20.92 -39.75 6.46
CA TYR A 87 21.53 -38.47 6.81
C TYR A 87 21.03 -37.34 5.91
N LYS A 88 21.03 -37.56 4.60
CA LYS A 88 20.57 -36.58 3.61
C LYS A 88 19.12 -36.21 3.84
N ASN A 89 18.23 -37.18 4.03
CA ASN A 89 16.81 -36.91 4.28
C ASN A 89 16.59 -36.07 5.55
N ILE A 90 17.28 -36.40 6.65
CA ILE A 90 17.16 -35.67 7.91
C ILE A 90 17.70 -34.23 7.77
N MET A 91 18.81 -34.07 7.06
CA MET A 91 19.39 -32.75 6.80
C MET A 91 18.51 -31.92 5.87
N ASP A 92 17.96 -32.51 4.82
CA ASP A 92 17.04 -31.85 3.89
C ASP A 92 15.77 -31.37 4.62
N ASP A 93 15.19 -32.20 5.49
CA ASP A 93 14.04 -31.83 6.33
C ASP A 93 14.38 -30.64 7.26
N PHE A 94 15.56 -30.65 7.87
CA PHE A 94 16.01 -29.57 8.74
C PHE A 94 16.26 -28.27 7.96
N LEU A 95 16.93 -28.35 6.80
CA LEU A 95 17.16 -27.21 5.92
C LEU A 95 15.85 -26.63 5.40
N ASN A 96 14.92 -27.48 4.96
CA ASN A 96 13.62 -27.04 4.47
C ASN A 96 12.79 -26.32 5.54
N ALA A 97 12.81 -26.82 6.78
CA ALA A 97 12.15 -26.16 7.91
C ALA A 97 12.75 -24.78 8.21
N MET A 98 14.08 -24.66 8.22
CA MET A 98 14.79 -23.38 8.41
C MET A 98 14.49 -22.39 7.28
N LEU A 99 14.50 -22.84 6.02
CA LEU A 99 14.17 -22.03 4.86
C LEU A 99 12.70 -21.60 4.83
N LEU A 100 11.79 -22.45 5.31
CA LEU A 100 10.38 -22.09 5.47
C LEU A 100 10.21 -20.97 6.50
N LEU A 101 10.82 -21.11 7.68
CA LEU A 101 10.79 -20.09 8.72
C LEU A 101 11.33 -18.75 8.20
N GLY A 102 12.49 -18.76 7.52
CA GLY A 102 13.08 -17.56 6.92
C GLY A 102 12.15 -16.86 5.92
N ARG A 103 11.45 -17.63 5.06
CA ARG A 103 10.49 -17.08 4.10
C ARG A 103 9.27 -16.46 4.79
N ILE A 104 8.74 -17.11 5.82
CA ILE A 104 7.59 -16.62 6.58
C ILE A 104 7.94 -15.32 7.31
N VAL A 105 9.09 -15.29 8.00
CA VAL A 105 9.56 -14.09 8.71
C VAL A 105 9.79 -12.93 7.75
N GLU A 106 10.41 -13.18 6.59
CA GLU A 106 10.63 -12.15 5.57
C GLU A 106 9.31 -11.59 5.02
N ALA A 107 8.35 -12.46 4.73
CA ALA A 107 7.03 -12.06 4.25
C ALA A 107 6.26 -11.27 5.32
N SER A 108 6.28 -11.74 6.57
CA SER A 108 5.67 -11.06 7.71
C SER A 108 6.27 -9.67 7.93
N ARG A 109 7.60 -9.55 7.83
CA ARG A 109 8.30 -8.26 7.93
C ARG A 109 7.81 -7.27 6.87
N LYS A 110 7.78 -7.67 5.61
CA LYS A 110 7.27 -6.84 4.51
C LYS A 110 5.83 -6.41 4.74
N MET A 111 5.00 -7.33 5.24
CA MET A 111 3.60 -7.06 5.51
C MET A 111 3.41 -6.11 6.71
N SER A 112 4.24 -6.25 7.74
CA SER A 112 4.22 -5.37 8.92
C SER A 112 4.68 -3.94 8.62
N SER A 113 5.54 -3.77 7.61
CA SER A 113 5.99 -2.45 7.14
C SER A 113 5.10 -1.86 6.05
N SER A 114 3.96 -2.47 5.75
CA SER A 114 3.05 -1.96 4.71
C SER A 114 2.30 -0.72 5.19
N THR A 115 2.10 0.24 4.30
CA THR A 115 1.47 1.52 4.61
C THR A 115 -0.04 1.34 4.86
N PRO A 116 -0.60 1.91 5.95
CA PRO A 116 -2.04 1.89 6.17
C PRO A 116 -2.74 2.79 5.13
N PRO A 117 -3.98 2.47 4.73
CA PRO A 117 -4.71 3.30 3.77
C PRO A 117 -5.02 4.68 4.33
N SER A 118 -5.05 5.69 3.45
CA SER A 118 -5.66 6.97 3.79
C SER A 118 -7.17 6.80 4.01
N LYS A 119 -7.74 7.71 4.81
CA LYS A 119 -9.19 7.76 5.05
C LYS A 119 -9.98 7.85 3.75
N LYS A 120 -9.50 8.64 2.78
CA LYS A 120 -10.15 8.86 1.48
C LYS A 120 -10.22 7.57 0.66
N SER A 121 -9.12 6.81 0.59
CA SER A 121 -9.09 5.54 -0.12
C SER A 121 -9.87 4.46 0.59
N MET A 122 -9.81 4.41 1.93
CA MET A 122 -10.59 3.48 2.72
C MET A 122 -12.09 3.70 2.53
N ASP A 123 -12.55 4.95 2.61
CA ASP A 123 -13.94 5.29 2.40
C ASP A 123 -14.37 4.91 0.96
N ARG A 124 -13.55 5.23 -0.05
CA ARG A 124 -13.81 4.79 -1.43
C ARG A 124 -13.93 3.27 -1.52
N TYR A 125 -12.99 2.52 -0.94
CA TYR A 125 -13.00 1.07 -0.94
C TYR A 125 -14.28 0.51 -0.26
N ARG A 126 -14.73 1.13 0.84
CA ARG A 126 -15.98 0.79 1.53
C ARG A 126 -17.23 0.98 0.64
N ILE A 127 -17.30 2.06 -0.15
CA ILE A 127 -18.39 2.29 -1.12
C ILE A 127 -18.44 1.14 -2.13
N PHE A 128 -17.31 0.88 -2.79
CA PHE A 128 -17.24 -0.14 -3.86
C PHE A 128 -17.37 -1.57 -3.31
N SER A 129 -17.01 -1.78 -2.04
CA SER A 129 -17.25 -3.05 -1.32
C SER A 129 -18.65 -3.15 -0.70
N ARG A 130 -19.50 -2.12 -0.86
CA ARG A 130 -20.91 -2.10 -0.42
C ARG A 130 -21.08 -2.46 1.05
N VAL A 131 -20.18 -2.00 1.93
CA VAL A 131 -20.13 -2.36 3.37
C VAL A 131 -21.40 -1.97 4.15
N GLU A 132 -22.15 -0.99 3.66
CA GLU A 132 -23.42 -0.54 4.24
C GLU A 132 -24.55 -1.57 4.05
N LYS A 133 -24.42 -2.49 3.09
CA LYS A 133 -25.40 -3.54 2.86
C LYS A 133 -25.11 -4.73 3.76
N SER A 134 -26.03 -4.99 4.70
CA SER A 134 -25.96 -6.17 5.56
C SER A 134 -25.94 -7.46 4.73
N GLY A 135 -25.14 -8.44 5.15
CA GLY A 135 -25.06 -9.74 4.50
C GLY A 135 -24.19 -9.78 3.24
N ILE A 136 -23.58 -8.67 2.83
CA ILE A 136 -22.70 -8.65 1.65
C ILE A 136 -21.31 -9.16 2.03
N ARG A 137 -20.77 -10.02 1.16
CA ARG A 137 -19.39 -10.49 1.19
C ARG A 137 -18.51 -9.53 0.39
N GLY A 138 -17.31 -9.23 0.86
CA GLY A 138 -16.29 -8.52 0.11
C GLY A 138 -15.69 -9.39 -1.00
N ALA A 139 -14.84 -8.79 -1.83
CA ALA A 139 -14.21 -9.47 -2.97
C ALA A 139 -13.34 -10.69 -2.59
N ASN A 140 -12.82 -10.73 -1.35
CA ASN A 140 -12.08 -11.86 -0.81
C ASN A 140 -12.97 -13.04 -0.35
N GLY A 141 -14.30 -12.89 -0.41
CA GLY A 141 -15.27 -13.89 0.04
C GLY A 141 -15.67 -13.79 1.51
N GLU A 142 -14.93 -13.02 2.31
CA GLU A 142 -15.27 -12.73 3.71
C GLU A 142 -16.37 -11.67 3.79
N MET A 143 -16.93 -11.45 4.99
CA MET A 143 -17.96 -10.42 5.17
C MET A 143 -17.39 -9.03 4.92
N ALA A 144 -18.07 -8.21 4.10
CA ALA A 144 -17.62 -6.85 3.78
C ALA A 144 -17.50 -5.96 5.02
N SER A 145 -18.22 -6.29 6.10
CA SER A 145 -18.10 -5.61 7.40
C SER A 145 -16.70 -5.65 8.01
N MET A 146 -15.82 -6.57 7.57
CA MET A 146 -14.41 -6.63 8.04
C MET A 146 -13.62 -5.34 7.74
N TYR A 147 -14.10 -4.54 6.77
CA TYR A 147 -13.48 -3.28 6.37
C TYR A 147 -13.97 -2.09 7.24
N GLY A 148 -14.88 -2.32 8.18
CA GLY A 148 -15.52 -1.26 8.98
C GLY A 148 -16.52 -0.42 8.16
N GLN A 149 -17.38 0.29 8.87
CA GLN A 149 -18.37 1.18 8.28
C GLN A 149 -17.76 2.52 7.87
N MET A 150 -18.51 3.26 7.05
CA MET A 150 -18.13 4.61 6.64
C MET A 150 -17.89 5.53 7.84
N GLY A 151 -16.76 6.24 7.83
CA GLY A 151 -16.37 7.15 8.90
C GLY A 151 -15.77 6.48 10.14
N GLU A 152 -15.80 5.15 10.25
CA GLU A 152 -15.12 4.43 11.33
C GLU A 152 -13.59 4.49 11.17
N PRO A 153 -12.85 4.35 12.28
CA PRO A 153 -11.40 4.15 12.25
C PRO A 153 -11.00 3.04 11.27
N ILE A 154 -9.83 3.19 10.67
CA ILE A 154 -9.29 2.20 9.75
C ILE A 154 -8.78 1.02 10.59
N PRO A 155 -9.24 -0.22 10.32
CA PRO A 155 -8.71 -1.39 11.00
C PRO A 155 -7.20 -1.53 10.82
N PHE A 156 -6.48 -1.82 11.90
CA PHE A 156 -5.01 -1.86 11.92
C PHE A 156 -4.39 -2.94 11.02
N TYR A 157 -5.16 -3.98 10.69
CA TYR A 157 -4.74 -5.09 9.85
C TYR A 157 -4.94 -4.81 8.35
N LEU A 158 -5.33 -3.60 7.95
CA LEU A 158 -5.49 -3.23 6.55
C LEU A 158 -4.33 -2.36 6.06
N ALA A 159 -3.86 -2.65 4.86
CA ALA A 159 -2.81 -1.90 4.18
C ALA A 159 -3.19 -1.64 2.71
N THR A 160 -2.52 -0.66 2.10
CA THR A 160 -2.65 -0.38 0.67
C THR A 160 -1.71 -1.23 -0.15
N VAL A 161 -2.17 -1.66 -1.33
CA VAL A 161 -1.42 -2.50 -2.27
C VAL A 161 -0.16 -1.78 -2.78
N ASN A 162 -0.26 -0.47 -2.98
CA ASN A 162 0.90 0.39 -3.23
C ASN A 162 0.98 1.42 -2.13
N ASP A 163 2.21 1.82 -1.81
CA ASP A 163 2.44 2.91 -0.88
C ASP A 163 1.68 4.15 -1.36
N GLU A 164 0.78 4.63 -0.51
CA GLU A 164 0.02 5.86 -0.74
C GLU A 164 0.85 7.11 -0.47
N ASP A 165 2.10 6.95 -0.05
CA ASP A 165 3.11 8.00 -0.08
C ASP A 165 3.43 8.37 -1.54
N LEU A 166 2.45 8.99 -2.20
CA LEU A 166 2.74 10.14 -3.03
C LEU A 166 3.77 10.98 -2.26
N GLN A 167 4.92 11.25 -2.89
CA GLN A 167 5.90 12.20 -2.37
C GLN A 167 5.14 13.38 -1.73
N PRO A 168 5.54 13.90 -0.56
CA PRO A 168 4.70 14.86 0.18
C PRO A 168 4.27 16.08 -0.66
N MET A 169 5.06 16.44 -1.68
CA MET A 169 4.71 17.44 -2.69
C MET A 169 3.54 17.03 -3.60
N ALA A 170 3.50 15.78 -4.06
CA ALA A 170 2.39 15.27 -4.87
C ALA A 170 1.10 15.16 -4.05
N ARG A 171 1.21 14.84 -2.75
CA ARG A 171 0.09 14.90 -1.81
C ARG A 171 -0.40 16.34 -1.61
N PHE A 172 0.50 17.31 -1.41
CA PHE A 172 0.16 18.73 -1.34
C PHE A 172 -0.54 19.21 -2.62
N ILE A 173 0.01 18.91 -3.80
CA ILE A 173 -0.58 19.32 -5.08
C ILE A 173 -1.97 18.71 -5.27
N SER A 174 -2.13 17.43 -4.94
CA SER A 174 -3.41 16.72 -5.06
C SER A 174 -4.46 17.26 -4.08
N GLU A 175 -4.13 17.31 -2.79
CA GLU A 175 -5.10 17.58 -1.71
C GLU A 175 -5.32 19.08 -1.45
N TRP A 176 -4.30 19.92 -1.63
CA TRP A 176 -4.37 21.36 -1.29
C TRP A 176 -4.48 22.28 -2.49
N LEU A 177 -4.06 21.85 -3.68
CA LEU A 177 -4.12 22.66 -4.90
C LEU A 177 -5.23 22.20 -5.84
N LEU A 178 -5.21 20.92 -6.22
CA LEU A 178 -6.11 20.38 -7.24
C LEU A 178 -7.50 20.11 -6.69
N ASP A 179 -7.65 19.47 -5.52
CA ASP A 179 -8.97 19.20 -4.93
C ASP A 179 -9.78 20.52 -4.73
N PRO A 180 -9.23 21.61 -4.16
CA PRO A 180 -9.96 22.87 -4.05
C PRO A 180 -10.22 23.55 -5.40
N LEU A 181 -9.27 23.51 -6.34
CA LEU A 181 -9.45 24.10 -7.68
C LEU A 181 -10.55 23.37 -8.46
N VAL A 182 -10.62 22.05 -8.33
CA VAL A 182 -11.68 21.24 -8.94
C VAL A 182 -13.03 21.52 -8.29
N ASP A 183 -13.07 21.48 -6.96
CA ASP A 183 -14.33 21.57 -6.21
C ASP A 183 -14.92 22.99 -6.20
N TYR A 184 -14.09 24.03 -6.17
CA TYR A 184 -14.55 25.42 -6.05
C TYR A 184 -14.47 26.26 -7.34
N ILE A 185 -13.62 25.90 -8.31
CA ILE A 185 -13.43 26.72 -9.52
C ILE A 185 -13.99 26.02 -10.77
N LEU A 186 -13.65 24.74 -10.98
CA LEU A 186 -14.05 24.00 -12.19
C LEU A 186 -15.46 23.41 -12.09
N ALA A 187 -15.86 22.89 -10.92
CA ALA A 187 -17.16 22.27 -10.74
C ALA A 187 -18.34 23.25 -10.86
N PRO A 188 -18.34 24.47 -10.29
CA PRO A 188 -19.49 25.37 -10.36
C PRO A 188 -19.91 25.81 -11.77
N PRO A 189 -19.01 26.28 -12.67
CA PRO A 189 -19.40 26.67 -14.02
C PRO A 189 -19.80 25.47 -14.89
N ARG A 190 -19.16 24.31 -14.69
CA ARG A 190 -19.53 23.07 -15.41
C ARG A 190 -20.91 22.56 -14.98
N ASP A 191 -21.22 22.58 -13.68
CA ASP A 191 -22.53 22.20 -13.16
C ASP A 191 -23.63 23.17 -13.62
N LEU A 192 -23.31 24.44 -13.82
CA LEU A 192 -24.21 25.42 -14.46
C LEU A 192 -24.43 25.13 -15.95
N LEU A 193 -23.37 24.81 -16.69
CA LEU A 193 -23.45 24.46 -18.12
C LEU A 193 -24.24 23.17 -18.36
N LEU A 194 -24.07 22.14 -17.51
CA LEU A 194 -24.82 20.88 -17.60
C LEU A 194 -26.30 21.03 -17.22
N LYS A 195 -26.67 22.10 -16.49
CA LYS A 195 -28.08 22.45 -16.21
C LYS A 195 -28.77 23.12 -17.40
N LEU A 196 -28.03 23.59 -18.41
CA LEU A 196 -28.63 24.16 -19.62
C LEU A 196 -29.32 23.06 -20.46
N PRO A 197 -30.54 23.32 -20.96
CA PRO A 197 -31.34 22.32 -21.66
C PRO A 197 -30.69 21.77 -22.94
N MET A 198 -29.77 22.52 -23.57
CA MET A 198 -29.01 22.05 -24.73
C MET A 198 -28.02 20.91 -24.42
N TYR A 199 -27.53 20.82 -23.19
CA TYR A 199 -26.50 19.83 -22.79
C TYR A 199 -27.07 18.64 -22.01
N LYS A 200 -28.26 18.80 -21.43
CA LYS A 200 -28.94 17.79 -20.62
C LYS A 200 -29.27 16.48 -21.36
N SER A 201 -29.35 16.52 -22.69
CA SER A 201 -29.66 15.35 -23.55
C SER A 201 -28.43 14.62 -24.09
N LYS A 202 -27.22 15.22 -24.03
CA LYS A 202 -26.01 14.65 -24.65
C LYS A 202 -25.03 14.04 -23.65
N TYR A 203 -25.08 14.43 -22.38
CA TYR A 203 -24.16 13.94 -21.36
C TYR A 203 -24.95 13.41 -20.16
N PRO A 204 -24.89 12.11 -19.85
CA PRO A 204 -25.46 11.58 -18.61
C PRO A 204 -24.81 12.30 -17.42
N VAL A 205 -25.59 12.58 -16.38
CA VAL A 205 -25.11 13.25 -15.16
C VAL A 205 -24.05 12.37 -14.51
N GLU A 206 -22.78 12.70 -14.76
CA GLU A 206 -21.63 12.06 -14.12
C GLU A 206 -21.72 12.25 -12.61
N SER A 207 -21.55 11.16 -11.84
CA SER A 207 -21.40 11.22 -10.39
C SER A 207 -20.21 12.11 -10.04
N LYS A 208 -20.19 12.67 -8.82
CA LYS A 208 -19.03 13.45 -8.31
C LYS A 208 -17.71 12.68 -8.43
N GLU A 209 -17.74 11.35 -8.50
CA GLU A 209 -16.56 10.50 -8.66
C GLU A 209 -16.04 10.44 -10.10
N SER A 210 -16.92 10.42 -11.11
CA SER A 210 -16.51 10.58 -12.52
C SER A 210 -15.92 11.97 -12.81
N ARG A 211 -16.28 13.01 -12.03
CA ARG A 211 -15.65 14.34 -12.13
C ARG A 211 -14.19 14.37 -11.68
N ARG A 212 -13.78 13.49 -10.76
CA ARG A 212 -12.39 13.36 -10.30
C ARG A 212 -11.50 12.54 -11.25
N ARG A 213 -12.06 11.82 -12.23
CA ARG A 213 -11.29 11.06 -13.24
C ARG A 213 -10.46 11.93 -14.20
N ILE A 214 -10.63 13.26 -14.20
CA ILE A 214 -9.93 14.14 -15.15
C ILE A 214 -8.43 14.22 -14.83
N PHE A 215 -8.03 14.03 -13.58
CA PHE A 215 -6.63 14.07 -13.18
C PHE A 215 -6.11 12.64 -12.99
N ASN A 216 -5.45 12.13 -14.03
CA ASN A 216 -4.68 10.91 -13.96
C ASN A 216 -3.59 11.08 -12.88
N THR A 217 -3.51 10.15 -11.94
CA THR A 217 -2.54 10.21 -10.83
C THR A 217 -1.10 10.17 -11.31
N LYS A 218 -0.84 9.56 -12.48
CA LYS A 218 0.45 9.69 -13.17
C LYS A 218 0.74 11.13 -13.59
N THR A 219 -0.26 11.87 -14.05
CA THR A 219 -0.12 13.30 -14.41
C THR A 219 0.09 14.15 -13.16
N VAL A 220 -0.61 13.87 -12.07
CA VAL A 220 -0.40 14.56 -10.78
C VAL A 220 1.00 14.29 -10.23
N SER A 221 1.47 13.05 -10.30
CA SER A 221 2.84 12.68 -9.92
C SER A 221 3.86 13.38 -10.81
N ALA A 222 3.67 13.39 -12.14
CA ALA A 222 4.59 14.05 -13.07
C ALA A 222 4.61 15.59 -12.88
N VAL A 223 3.47 16.22 -12.60
CA VAL A 223 3.40 17.64 -12.26
C VAL A 223 4.10 17.91 -10.94
N ALA A 224 3.93 17.04 -9.95
CA ALA A 224 4.62 17.16 -8.67
C ALA A 224 6.13 17.02 -8.82
N GLU A 225 6.61 16.03 -9.57
CA GLU A 225 8.02 15.88 -9.93
C GLU A 225 8.54 17.13 -10.64
N THR A 226 7.77 17.69 -11.58
CA THR A 226 8.16 18.95 -12.28
C THR A 226 8.25 20.14 -11.32
N CYS A 227 7.32 20.28 -10.39
CA CYS A 227 7.37 21.30 -9.34
C CYS A 227 8.59 21.09 -8.42
N VAL A 228 8.90 19.83 -8.08
CA VAL A 228 10.08 19.46 -7.31
C VAL A 228 11.36 19.85 -8.03
N TYR A 229 11.48 19.53 -9.32
CA TYR A 229 12.62 19.95 -10.15
C TYR A 229 12.74 21.47 -10.25
N THR A 230 11.62 22.17 -10.42
CA THR A 230 11.62 23.64 -10.50
C THR A 230 12.06 24.28 -9.19
N LEU A 231 11.57 23.78 -8.05
CA LEU A 231 12.01 24.22 -6.72
C LEU A 231 13.50 23.95 -6.51
N ALA A 232 13.99 22.76 -6.86
CA ALA A 232 15.41 22.43 -6.76
C ALA A 232 16.28 23.39 -7.59
N ILE A 233 15.87 23.70 -8.82
CA ILE A 233 16.57 24.67 -9.70
C ILE A 233 16.53 26.08 -9.09
N LEU A 234 15.37 26.53 -8.60
CA LEU A 234 15.24 27.86 -8.00
C LEU A 234 16.09 28.02 -6.74
N ILE A 235 16.15 26.97 -5.90
CA ILE A 235 16.98 26.95 -4.71
C ILE A 235 18.47 26.91 -5.06
N LEU A 236 18.86 26.42 -6.25
CA LEU A 236 20.25 26.49 -6.73
C LEU A 236 20.60 27.86 -7.34
N VAL A 237 19.67 28.45 -8.10
CA VAL A 237 19.87 29.76 -8.76
C VAL A 237 19.88 30.90 -7.74
N ALA A 238 19.06 30.84 -6.69
CA ALA A 238 18.93 31.91 -5.71
C ALA A 238 20.26 32.21 -4.95
N PRO A 239 21.01 31.23 -4.43
CA PRO A 239 22.33 31.44 -3.85
C PRO A 239 23.28 32.07 -4.86
N ILE A 240 23.38 31.53 -6.09
CA ILE A 240 24.29 32.03 -7.14
C ILE A 240 24.00 33.51 -7.45
N ALA A 241 22.73 33.86 -7.67
CA ALA A 241 22.31 35.23 -7.91
C ALA A 241 22.59 36.14 -6.69
N THR A 242 22.34 35.65 -5.48
CA THR A 242 22.61 36.40 -4.25
C THR A 242 24.11 36.64 -4.05
N PHE A 243 24.96 35.66 -4.36
CA PHE A 243 26.42 35.79 -4.34
C PHE A 243 26.94 36.79 -5.37
N THR A 244 26.28 36.91 -6.53
CA THR A 244 26.67 37.91 -7.54
C THR A 244 26.29 39.34 -7.18
N VAL A 245 25.27 39.54 -6.33
CA VAL A 245 24.72 40.87 -6.01
C VAL A 245 25.22 41.40 -4.66
N VAL A 246 25.41 40.53 -3.67
CA VAL A 246 25.89 40.92 -2.34
C VAL A 246 27.40 41.04 -2.36
N GLU A 247 27.98 42.23 -2.23
CA GLU A 247 29.44 42.42 -2.22
C GLU A 247 30.09 42.09 -0.87
N GLU A 248 29.32 42.15 0.23
CA GLU A 248 29.84 42.00 1.59
C GLU A 248 30.07 40.53 1.99
N GLN A 249 31.31 40.18 2.36
CA GLN A 249 31.70 38.80 2.72
C GLN A 249 31.01 38.26 3.98
N SER A 250 30.77 39.12 4.98
CA SER A 250 30.08 38.78 6.23
C SER A 250 28.66 38.27 5.97
N LEU A 251 27.93 38.97 5.10
CA LEU A 251 26.55 38.64 4.74
C LEU A 251 26.48 37.35 3.91
N ARG A 252 27.44 37.15 3.00
CA ARG A 252 27.60 35.90 2.21
C ARG A 252 27.75 34.66 3.10
N ILE A 253 28.55 34.76 4.17
CA ILE A 253 28.79 33.65 5.11
C ILE A 253 27.53 33.30 5.91
N ILE A 254 26.63 34.26 6.18
CA ILE A 254 25.38 34.02 6.91
C ILE A 254 24.30 33.45 6.00
N ILE A 255 24.23 33.93 4.76
CA ILE A 255 23.20 33.55 3.79
C ILE A 255 23.40 32.12 3.27
N MET A 256 24.65 31.68 3.11
CA MET A 256 24.98 30.37 2.54
C MET A 256 24.43 29.19 3.38
N PRO A 257 24.64 29.13 4.71
CA PRO A 257 24.04 28.09 5.54
C PRO A 257 22.51 28.13 5.57
N LEU A 258 21.91 29.32 5.44
CA LEU A 258 20.46 29.46 5.43
C LEU A 258 19.85 28.82 4.18
N PHE A 259 20.46 29.04 3.01
CA PHE A 259 20.07 28.34 1.78
C PHE A 259 20.34 26.84 1.84
N CYS A 260 21.46 26.40 2.44
CA CYS A 260 21.72 24.97 2.67
C CYS A 260 20.66 24.33 3.58
N LEU A 261 20.18 25.03 4.61
CA LEU A 261 19.10 24.55 5.47
C LEU A 261 17.78 24.45 4.71
N VAL A 262 17.45 25.46 3.90
CA VAL A 262 16.25 25.43 3.05
C VAL A 262 16.31 24.27 2.03
N LEU A 263 17.50 24.01 1.46
CA LEU A 263 17.79 22.84 0.63
C LEU A 263 17.49 21.53 1.38
N VAL A 264 18.09 21.34 2.56
CA VAL A 264 17.92 20.10 3.34
C VAL A 264 16.47 19.88 3.78
N VAL A 265 15.78 20.93 4.21
CA VAL A 265 14.35 20.86 4.59
C VAL A 265 13.48 20.55 3.37
N SER A 266 13.77 21.16 2.21
CA SER A 266 13.06 20.88 0.97
C SER A 266 13.27 19.43 0.50
N ALA A 267 14.49 18.90 0.62
CA ALA A 267 14.80 17.51 0.28
C ALA A 267 14.02 16.51 1.15
N GLN A 268 13.91 16.78 2.47
CA GLN A 268 13.11 15.95 3.37
C GLN A 268 11.61 15.98 3.02
N LEU A 269 11.10 17.12 2.56
CA LEU A 269 9.72 17.27 2.11
C LEU A 269 9.44 16.62 0.74
N MET A 270 10.46 16.22 -0.01
CA MET A 270 10.31 15.63 -1.35
C MET A 270 10.27 14.10 -1.36
N GLY A 271 10.59 13.44 -0.25
CA GLY A 271 10.51 11.97 -0.11
C GLY A 271 11.80 11.24 -0.49
N SER A 272 11.83 9.93 -0.22
CA SER A 272 13.03 9.07 -0.30
C SER A 272 13.61 8.92 -1.71
N ASP A 273 12.77 8.97 -2.74
CA ASP A 273 13.20 8.78 -4.13
C ASP A 273 13.95 9.99 -4.72
N ALA A 274 13.77 11.18 -4.13
CA ALA A 274 14.48 12.40 -4.53
C ALA A 274 15.87 12.54 -3.87
N MET A 275 16.16 11.71 -2.87
CA MET A 275 17.38 11.76 -2.05
C MET A 275 18.69 11.50 -2.84
N PRO A 276 18.75 10.55 -3.80
CA PRO A 276 19.93 10.36 -4.65
C PRO A 276 20.23 11.58 -5.53
N LEU A 277 19.19 12.28 -5.98
CA LEU A 277 19.29 13.45 -6.86
C LEU A 277 19.81 14.67 -6.10
N TYR A 278 19.41 14.82 -4.84
CA TYR A 278 19.96 15.82 -3.92
C TYR A 278 21.42 15.55 -3.58
N THR A 279 21.80 14.28 -3.41
CA THR A 279 23.20 13.90 -3.19
C THR A 279 24.07 14.33 -4.37
N LEU A 280 23.53 14.29 -5.59
CA LEU A 280 24.17 14.75 -6.82
C LEU A 280 24.26 16.29 -6.94
N VAL A 281 23.36 17.02 -6.27
CA VAL A 281 23.32 18.50 -6.25
C VAL A 281 24.17 19.09 -5.12
N VAL A 282 24.35 18.32 -4.03
CA VAL A 282 25.13 18.72 -2.84
C VAL A 282 26.61 18.30 -2.95
N ALA A 283 26.92 17.27 -3.74
CA ALA A 283 28.30 16.84 -4.05
C ALA A 283 28.97 17.76 -5.09
#